data_AF-A0A9C6X6F2-F1
#
_entry.id   AF-A0A9C6X6F2-F1
#
_cell.length_a   1.000
_cell.length_b   1.000
_cell.length_c   1.000
_cell.angle_alpha   90.00
_cell.angle_beta   90.00
_cell.angle_gamma   90.00
#
_symmetry.space_group_name_H-M   'P 1'
#
loop_
_entity.id
_entity.type
_entity.pdbx_description
1 polymer ?
#
loop_
_entity_poly.entity_id
_entity_poly.type
_entity_poly.pdbx_seq_one_letter_code
_entity_poly.pdbx_strand_id
1 'polypeptide(L)'
;MHSWRRRRRVAPRFVPEVWNTYDAALAGDQRTNNAVEGWHNHFQHMMVIRHASIWRFLENLKKEENEIHTQITQARGGHTKIKEPVSKRYVPNQRQVERIVENYQTYKDGGDILRAIGYHLKAGAAPSDNQEAPEDAQ
;
A
#
# COMPACT_ATOMS: atom_id res chain seq x y z
N MET A 1 -14.56 13.54 -27.08
CA MET A 1 -13.11 13.44 -26.79
C MET A 1 -12.76 14.45 -25.69
N HIS A 2 -12.47 13.99 -24.47
CA HIS A 2 -12.02 14.87 -23.38
C HIS A 2 -10.49 14.84 -23.30
N SER A 3 -9.84 15.92 -23.76
CA SER A 3 -8.41 16.10 -23.56
C SER A 3 -8.15 16.54 -22.12
N TRP A 4 -7.42 15.73 -21.37
CA TRP A 4 -6.93 16.11 -20.05
C TRP A 4 -5.96 17.29 -20.21
N ARG A 5 -6.44 18.52 -19.99
CA ARG A 5 -5.57 19.71 -19.92
C ARG A 5 -4.53 19.47 -18.83
N ARG A 6 -3.24 19.40 -19.21
CA ARG A 6 -2.14 19.38 -18.25
C ARG A 6 -2.20 20.67 -17.44
N ARG A 7 -2.56 20.59 -16.16
CA ARG A 7 -2.48 21.74 -15.25
C ARG A 7 -1.02 22.21 -15.19
N ARG A 8 -0.78 23.53 -15.23
CA ARG A 8 0.54 24.11 -14.96
C ARG A 8 1.01 23.60 -13.59
N ARG A 9 2.27 23.16 -13.50
CA ARG A 9 2.90 22.83 -12.20
C ARG A 9 2.88 24.10 -11.34
N VAL A 10 2.27 24.00 -10.17
CA VAL A 10 2.31 25.03 -9.12
C VAL A 10 3.23 24.50 -8.03
N ALA A 11 4.03 25.37 -7.41
CA ALA A 11 4.85 24.99 -6.28
C ALA A 11 3.97 24.38 -5.17
N PRO A 12 4.41 23.28 -4.51
CA PRO A 12 3.64 22.67 -3.44
C PRO A 12 3.48 23.66 -2.27
N ARG A 13 2.31 23.65 -1.62
CA ARG A 13 2.04 24.51 -0.45
C ARG A 13 2.91 24.16 0.76
N PHE A 14 3.36 22.91 0.83
CA PHE A 14 4.18 22.39 1.91
C PHE A 14 5.44 21.76 1.32
N VAL A 15 6.58 21.98 1.97
CA VAL A 15 7.86 21.42 1.54
C VAL A 15 7.85 19.89 1.69
N PRO A 16 8.50 19.11 0.81
CA PRO A 16 8.47 17.64 0.85
C PRO A 16 8.86 17.04 2.21
N GLU A 17 9.71 17.72 2.96
CA GLU A 17 10.18 17.30 4.28
C GLU A 17 9.05 17.19 5.33
N VAL A 18 7.94 17.92 5.17
CA VAL A 18 6.82 17.87 6.13
C VAL A 18 5.70 16.89 5.76
N TRP A 19 5.68 16.35 4.54
CA TRP A 19 4.61 15.43 4.09
C TRP A 19 5.12 14.15 3.45
N ASN A 20 6.42 13.99 3.24
CA ASN A 20 6.94 12.71 2.79
C ASN A 20 6.79 11.66 3.89
N THR A 21 6.65 10.41 3.47
CA THR A 21 6.63 9.24 4.36
C THR A 21 7.88 8.38 4.11
N TYR A 22 9.03 9.03 3.87
CA TYR A 22 10.29 8.36 3.50
C TYR A 22 10.71 7.36 4.56
N ASP A 23 10.77 7.80 5.82
CA ASP A 23 11.20 6.94 6.93
C ASP A 23 10.25 5.76 7.15
N ALA A 24 8.94 6.00 7.08
CA ALA A 24 7.93 4.95 7.17
C ALA A 24 8.04 3.94 6.00
N ALA A 25 8.31 4.42 4.78
CA ALA A 25 8.50 3.53 3.64
C ALA A 25 9.81 2.71 3.76
N LEU A 26 10.88 3.30 4.31
CA LEU A 26 12.15 2.62 4.57
C LEU A 26 12.00 1.55 5.68
N ALA A 27 11.20 1.82 6.70
CA ALA A 27 10.89 0.87 7.77
C ALA A 27 9.92 -0.25 7.36
N GLY A 28 9.35 -0.18 6.14
CA GLY A 28 8.30 -1.09 5.70
C GLY A 28 6.96 -0.88 6.43
N ASP A 29 6.80 0.27 7.09
CA ASP A 29 5.60 0.60 7.83
C ASP A 29 4.41 0.89 6.91
N GLN A 30 3.22 0.84 7.50
CA GLN A 30 2.00 1.21 6.81
C GLN A 30 2.02 2.71 6.48
N ARG A 31 2.06 3.03 5.19
CA ARG A 31 2.07 4.41 4.67
C ARG A 31 0.78 5.19 4.92
N THR A 32 -0.31 4.49 5.20
CA THR A 32 -1.66 5.01 5.40
C THR A 32 -2.33 4.23 6.51
N ASN A 33 -3.30 4.84 7.18
CA ASN A 33 -4.16 4.23 8.20
C ASN A 33 -5.20 3.22 7.64
N ASN A 34 -5.14 2.83 6.36
CA ASN A 34 -6.11 1.93 5.71
C ASN A 34 -6.41 0.64 6.49
N ALA A 35 -5.42 0.05 7.17
CA ALA A 35 -5.65 -1.16 7.97
C ALA A 35 -6.53 -0.86 9.20
N VAL A 36 -6.30 0.29 9.84
CA VAL A 36 -7.09 0.78 10.97
C VAL A 36 -8.50 1.16 10.51
N GLU A 37 -8.61 1.85 9.37
CA GLU A 37 -9.91 2.19 8.77
C GLU A 37 -10.70 0.94 8.37
N GLY A 38 -10.03 -0.05 7.79
CA GLY A 38 -10.64 -1.34 7.44
C GLY A 38 -11.12 -2.10 8.67
N TRP A 39 -10.31 -2.16 9.72
CA TRP A 39 -10.71 -2.76 11.00
C TRP A 39 -11.89 -2.00 11.63
N HIS A 40 -11.83 -0.67 11.66
CA HIS A 40 -12.90 0.15 12.22
C HIS A 40 -14.22 -0.02 11.44
N ASN A 41 -14.14 -0.07 10.11
CA ASN A 41 -15.28 -0.34 9.24
C ASN A 41 -15.89 -1.72 9.52
N HIS A 42 -15.06 -2.76 9.60
CA HIS A 42 -15.49 -4.11 9.97
C HIS A 42 -16.16 -4.14 11.35
N PHE A 43 -15.53 -3.50 12.34
CA PHE A 43 -16.05 -3.41 13.71
C PHE A 43 -17.39 -2.68 13.77
N GLN A 44 -17.53 -1.58 13.03
CA GLN A 44 -18.79 -0.85 12.90
C GLN A 44 -19.89 -1.72 12.30
N HIS A 45 -19.57 -2.54 11.29
CA HIS A 45 -20.51 -3.50 10.71
C HIS A 45 -20.92 -4.59 11.70
N MET A 46 -19.99 -5.09 12.52
CA MET A 46 -20.31 -6.07 13.58
C MET A 46 -21.22 -5.50 14.68
N MET A 47 -21.05 -4.22 15.02
CA MET A 47 -21.87 -3.60 16.07
C MET A 47 -23.34 -3.41 15.66
N VAL A 48 -23.65 -3.30 14.36
CA VAL A 48 -25.00 -3.13 13.75
C VAL A 48 -25.86 -2.02 14.41
N ILE A 49 -25.28 -1.16 15.24
CA ILE A 49 -26.00 -0.18 16.07
C ILE A 49 -25.22 1.13 16.04
N ARG A 50 -25.92 2.24 15.74
CA ARG A 50 -25.33 3.58 15.63
C ARG A 50 -24.83 4.15 16.98
N HIS A 51 -25.48 3.76 18.08
CA HIS A 51 -25.10 4.12 19.45
C HIS A 51 -25.25 2.90 20.38
N ALA A 52 -24.23 2.06 20.45
CA ALA A 52 -24.22 0.96 21.40
C ALA A 52 -24.06 1.48 22.84
N SER A 53 -24.72 0.85 23.80
CA SER A 53 -24.37 1.05 25.21
C SER A 53 -22.93 0.59 25.46
N ILE A 54 -22.29 1.14 26.49
CA ILE A 54 -20.92 0.75 26.87
C ILE A 54 -20.80 -0.78 27.06
N TRP A 55 -21.82 -1.42 27.61
CA TRP A 55 -21.85 -2.87 27.80
C TRP A 55 -21.87 -3.63 26.48
N ARG A 56 -22.72 -3.23 25.52
CA ARG A 56 -22.76 -3.83 24.18
C ARG A 56 -21.49 -3.59 23.40
N PHE A 57 -20.86 -2.43 23.55
CA PHE A 57 -19.56 -2.16 22.97
C PHE A 57 -18.50 -3.12 23.51
N LEU A 58 -18.41 -3.27 24.85
CA LEU A 58 -17.44 -4.16 25.48
C LEU A 58 -17.67 -5.64 25.12
N GLU A 59 -18.92 -6.09 25.02
CA GLU A 59 -19.24 -7.45 24.58
C GLU A 59 -18.73 -7.72 23.17
N ASN A 60 -18.93 -6.80 22.22
CA ASN A 60 -18.46 -6.96 20.85
C ASN A 60 -16.94 -6.83 20.76
N LEU A 61 -16.33 -5.98 21.58
CA LEU A 61 -14.87 -5.87 21.64
C LEU A 61 -14.21 -7.17 22.09
N LYS A 62 -14.77 -7.85 23.11
CA LYS A 62 -14.29 -9.17 23.55
C LYS A 62 -14.45 -10.25 22.48
N LYS A 63 -15.53 -10.20 21.69
CA LYS A 63 -15.73 -11.13 20.58
C LYS A 63 -14.66 -10.94 19.51
N GLU A 64 -14.42 -9.69 19.11
CA GLU A 64 -13.38 -9.35 18.13
C GLU A 64 -11.98 -9.76 18.60
N GLU A 65 -11.65 -9.51 19.87
CA GLU A 65 -10.39 -9.97 20.46
C GLU A 65 -10.22 -11.50 20.35
N ASN A 66 -11.26 -12.27 20.67
CA ASN A 66 -11.23 -13.73 20.57
C ASN A 66 -11.05 -14.21 19.13
N GLU A 67 -11.71 -13.57 18.17
CA GLU A 67 -11.54 -13.86 16.73
C GLU A 67 -10.11 -13.57 16.27
N ILE A 68 -9.54 -12.44 16.68
CA ILE A 68 -8.14 -12.09 16.41
C ILE A 68 -7.17 -13.13 17.01
N HIS A 69 -7.37 -13.53 18.27
CA HIS A 69 -6.54 -14.56 18.90
C HIS A 69 -6.59 -15.90 18.16
N THR A 70 -7.77 -16.27 17.68
CA THR A 70 -7.97 -17.47 16.87
C THR A 70 -7.21 -17.36 15.55
N GLN A 71 -7.33 -16.24 14.84
CA GLN A 71 -6.58 -15.97 13.60
C GLN A 71 -5.06 -16.00 13.81
N ILE A 72 -4.54 -15.41 14.89
CA ILE A 72 -3.11 -15.45 15.22
C ILE A 72 -2.64 -16.88 15.47
N THR A 73 -3.44 -17.66 16.20
CA THR A 73 -3.12 -19.06 16.51
C THR A 73 -3.08 -19.90 15.24
N GLN A 74 -4.06 -19.74 14.35
CA GLN A 74 -4.06 -20.37 13.02
C GLN A 74 -2.84 -19.95 12.19
N ALA A 75 -2.44 -18.67 12.25
CA ALA A 75 -1.29 -18.17 11.48
C ALA A 75 0.00 -18.82 11.96
N ARG A 76 0.18 -18.90 13.28
CA ARG A 76 1.31 -19.61 13.90
C ARG A 76 1.31 -21.10 13.59
N GLY A 77 0.13 -21.70 13.44
CA GLY A 77 -0.05 -23.10 13.01
C GLY A 77 0.18 -23.35 11.51
N GLY A 78 0.56 -22.34 10.72
CA GLY A 78 0.86 -22.48 9.30
C GLY A 78 -0.37 -22.48 8.39
N HIS A 79 -1.55 -22.10 8.87
CA HIS A 79 -2.72 -21.95 8.02
C HIS A 79 -2.53 -20.77 7.04
N THR A 80 -2.67 -21.04 5.74
CA THR A 80 -2.36 -20.06 4.68
C THR A 80 -3.55 -19.22 4.21
N LYS A 81 -4.76 -19.50 4.70
CA LYS A 81 -6.02 -18.87 4.27
C LYS A 81 -6.78 -18.20 5.43
N ILE A 82 -6.09 -17.40 6.23
CA ILE A 82 -6.68 -16.74 7.40
C ILE A 82 -7.28 -15.38 7.02
N LYS A 83 -6.69 -14.72 6.02
CA LYS A 83 -7.15 -13.46 5.47
C LYS A 83 -7.15 -13.53 3.95
N GLU A 84 -7.97 -12.68 3.34
CA GLU A 84 -7.95 -12.49 1.90
C GLU A 84 -6.55 -12.11 1.43
N PRO A 85 -6.07 -12.70 0.32
CA PRO A 85 -4.75 -12.39 -0.21
C PRO A 85 -4.68 -10.92 -0.61
N VAL A 86 -3.58 -10.27 -0.24
CA VAL A 86 -3.28 -8.88 -0.63
C VAL A 86 -3.36 -8.77 -2.15
N SER A 87 -3.98 -7.69 -2.64
CA SER A 87 -4.16 -7.43 -4.07
C SER A 87 -2.86 -7.63 -4.85
N LYS A 88 -2.93 -8.36 -5.97
CA LYS A 88 -1.79 -8.63 -6.86
C LYS A 88 -1.08 -7.38 -7.37
N ARG A 89 -1.74 -6.21 -7.34
CA ARG A 89 -1.14 -4.91 -7.70
C ARG A 89 -0.40 -4.23 -6.54
N TYR A 90 -0.81 -4.50 -5.30
CA TYR A 90 -0.24 -3.84 -4.13
C TYR A 90 1.21 -4.29 -3.88
N VAL A 91 1.45 -5.60 -3.93
CA VAL A 91 2.78 -6.19 -3.70
C VAL A 91 3.85 -5.63 -4.67
N PRO A 92 3.66 -5.64 -6.01
CA PRO A 92 4.66 -5.07 -6.92
C PRO A 92 4.81 -3.56 -6.76
N ASN A 93 3.71 -2.83 -6.51
CA ASN A 93 3.79 -1.38 -6.27
C ASN A 93 4.56 -1.05 -4.99
N GLN A 94 4.40 -1.84 -3.93
CA GLN A 94 5.14 -1.70 -2.68
C GLN A 94 6.64 -1.92 -2.91
N ARG A 95 7.04 -3.01 -3.59
CA ARG A 95 8.45 -3.27 -3.94
C ARG A 95 9.05 -2.15 -4.78
N GLN A 96 8.27 -1.60 -5.70
CA GLN A 96 8.74 -0.52 -6.55
C GLN A 96 8.97 0.78 -5.77
N VAL A 97 8.11 1.07 -4.78
CA VAL A 97 8.30 2.19 -3.86
C VAL A 97 9.53 1.98 -2.98
N GLU A 98 9.70 0.79 -2.41
CA GLU A 98 10.90 0.43 -1.62
C GLU A 98 12.19 0.67 -2.42
N ARG A 99 12.26 0.18 -3.66
CA ARG A 99 13.42 0.39 -4.54
C ARG A 99 13.72 1.87 -4.82
N ILE A 100 12.70 2.71 -4.92
CA ILE A 100 12.88 4.16 -5.13
C ILE A 100 13.39 4.83 -3.86
N VAL A 101 12.88 4.40 -2.71
CA VAL A 101 13.28 4.88 -1.38
C VAL A 101 14.72 4.48 -1.08
N GLU A 102 15.14 3.26 -1.40
CA GLU A 102 16.54 2.81 -1.26
C GLU A 102 17.53 3.68 -2.06
N ASN A 103 17.11 4.16 -3.24
CA ASN A 103 17.92 5.01 -4.12
C ASN A 103 17.62 6.51 -3.95
N TYR A 104 16.96 6.90 -2.86
CA TYR A 104 16.42 8.24 -2.66
C TYR A 104 17.46 9.35 -2.78
N GLN A 105 18.67 9.14 -2.25
CA GLN A 105 19.73 10.16 -2.28
C GLN A 105 20.11 10.54 -3.73
N THR A 106 20.23 9.56 -4.63
CA THR A 106 20.49 9.76 -6.05
C THR A 106 19.41 10.64 -6.72
N TYR A 107 18.15 10.46 -6.33
CA TYR A 107 17.04 11.23 -6.88
C TYR A 107 16.88 12.61 -6.21
N LYS A 108 17.27 12.73 -4.94
CA LYS A 108 17.26 13.98 -4.17
C LYS A 108 18.24 14.99 -4.74
N ASP A 109 19.46 14.55 -5.03
CA ASP A 109 20.52 15.39 -5.58
C ASP A 109 20.22 15.82 -7.03
N GLY A 110 19.48 15.00 -7.77
CA GLY A 110 18.97 15.31 -9.11
C GLY A 110 17.69 16.14 -9.16
N GLY A 111 17.07 16.46 -8.02
CA GLY A 111 15.90 17.35 -7.92
C GLY A 111 14.58 16.83 -8.49
N ASP A 112 14.46 15.55 -8.85
CA ASP A 112 13.29 15.03 -9.61
C ASP A 112 12.68 13.72 -9.05
N ILE A 113 12.78 13.49 -7.73
CA ILE A 113 12.14 12.36 -7.01
C ILE A 113 10.68 12.16 -7.40
N LEU A 114 9.89 13.24 -7.41
CA LEU A 114 8.45 13.17 -7.65
C LEU A 114 8.14 12.73 -9.10
N ARG A 115 9.05 13.00 -10.04
CA ARG A 115 8.93 12.53 -11.41
C ARG A 115 9.39 11.09 -11.56
N ALA A 116 10.45 10.67 -10.85
CA ALA A 116 10.85 9.27 -10.78
C ALA A 116 9.70 8.40 -10.27
N ILE A 117 9.07 8.78 -9.15
CA ILE A 117 7.89 8.10 -8.61
C ILE A 117 6.73 8.10 -9.62
N GLY A 118 6.48 9.22 -10.30
CA GLY A 118 5.43 9.34 -11.31
C GLY A 118 5.63 8.42 -12.54
N TYR A 119 6.87 8.24 -13.00
CA TYR A 119 7.17 7.29 -14.09
C TYR A 119 7.03 5.85 -13.64
N HIS A 120 7.49 5.53 -12.42
CA HIS A 120 7.47 4.17 -11.91
C HIS A 120 6.06 3.66 -11.58
N LEU A 121 5.19 4.51 -11.00
CA LEU A 121 3.79 4.12 -10.70
C LEU A 121 2.92 3.90 -11.96
N LYS A 122 3.29 4.47 -13.11
CA LYS A 122 2.58 4.28 -14.38
C LYS A 122 3.03 3.05 -15.16
N ALA A 123 4.23 2.53 -14.89
CA ALA A 123 4.77 1.34 -15.55
C ALA A 123 4.17 0.06 -14.95
N GLY A 124 2.84 -0.04 -14.95
CA GLY A 124 2.10 -1.27 -14.68
C GLY A 124 2.04 -2.12 -15.94
N ALA A 125 3.20 -2.54 -16.45
CA ALA A 125 3.36 -3.67 -17.38
C ALA A 125 4.87 -3.81 -17.60
N ALA A 126 5.48 -4.83 -17.02
CA ALA A 126 6.77 -5.28 -17.53
C ALA A 126 6.55 -5.72 -18.99
N PRO A 127 7.42 -5.33 -19.93
CA PRO A 127 7.46 -6.01 -21.22
C PRO A 127 7.78 -7.48 -20.94
N SER A 128 7.01 -8.39 -21.52
CA SER A 128 7.38 -9.80 -21.58
C SER A 128 8.74 -9.89 -22.27
N ASP A 129 9.77 -10.30 -21.55
CA ASP A 129 11.05 -10.73 -22.13
C ASP A 129 10.81 -12.01 -22.94
N ASN A 130 10.32 -11.83 -24.17
CA ASN A 130 10.58 -12.78 -25.25
C ASN A 130 11.82 -12.26 -25.96
N GLN A 131 12.99 -12.64 -25.46
CA GLN A 131 14.23 -12.53 -26.23
C GLN A 131 14.15 -13.55 -27.37
N GLU A 132 13.99 -13.06 -28.59
CA GLU A 132 14.35 -13.78 -29.81
C GLU A 132 15.84 -14.18 -29.72
N ALA A 133 16.10 -15.48 -29.76
CA ALA A 133 17.41 -16.00 -30.10
C ALA A 133 17.65 -15.71 -31.60
N PRO A 134 18.85 -15.29 -32.01
CA PRO A 134 19.16 -15.17 -33.43
C PRO A 134 19.27 -16.57 -34.03
N GLU A 135 18.37 -16.91 -34.95
CA GLU A 135 18.57 -18.06 -35.85
C GLU A 135 19.69 -17.69 -36.83
N ASP A 136 20.77 -18.44 -36.72
CA ASP A 136 21.92 -18.40 -37.60
C ASP A 136 21.50 -18.54 -39.06
N ALA A 137 21.97 -17.59 -39.88
CA ALA A 137 21.97 -17.72 -41.33
C ALA A 137 23.03 -18.75 -41.74
N GLN A 138 22.59 -19.89 -42.25
CA GLN A 138 23.31 -20.71 -43.23
C GLN A 138 22.34 -21.21 -44.30
#